data_AF-A0A0J7IUF8-F1
#
_entry.id   AF-A0A0J7IUF8-F1
#
_cell.length_a   1.000
_cell.length_b   1.000
_cell.length_c   1.000
_cell.angle_alpha   90.00
_cell.angle_beta   90.00
_cell.angle_gamma   90.00
#
_symmetry.space_group_name_H-M   'P 1'
#
loop_
_entity.id
_entity.type
_entity.pdbx_description
1 polymer ?
#
loop_
_entity_poly.entity_id
_entity_poly.type
_entity_poly.pdbx_seq_one_letter_code
_entity_poly.pdbx_strand_id
1 'polypeptide(L)'
;MRKLILGMILGSVFMISCGPKSVAVTGPKYTSTEQLTQGKTIFENSCNRCHKLPDPAKHDDQGWIKTLSRMAPKAKLNDDQHQMVYDYLISANKK
;
A
#
# COMPACT_ATOMS: atom_id res chain seq x y z
N MET A 1 -48.72 42.60 -18.51
CA MET A 1 -47.46 43.25 -18.10
C MET A 1 -46.51 42.17 -17.60
N ARG A 2 -45.36 42.04 -18.28
CA ARG A 2 -44.21 41.19 -17.93
C ARG A 2 -43.83 41.30 -16.45
N LYS A 3 -43.54 40.17 -15.81
CA LYS A 3 -42.35 40.00 -14.95
C LYS A 3 -41.83 38.55 -15.05
N LEU A 4 -40.88 38.39 -15.98
CA LEU A 4 -39.78 37.42 -15.95
C LEU A 4 -38.99 37.59 -14.65
N ILE A 5 -38.62 36.50 -13.94
CA ILE A 5 -37.30 36.17 -13.32
C ILE A 5 -37.38 34.69 -12.86
N LEU A 6 -37.08 33.68 -13.68
CA LEU A 6 -35.78 32.97 -13.81
C LEU A 6 -34.92 32.92 -12.54
N GLY A 7 -35.10 31.89 -11.70
CA GLY A 7 -34.24 31.57 -10.56
C GLY A 7 -33.71 30.14 -10.66
N MET A 8 -32.59 29.99 -11.36
CA MET A 8 -31.86 28.75 -11.61
C MET A 8 -31.29 28.22 -10.28
N ILE A 9 -31.88 27.18 -9.71
CA ILE A 9 -31.32 26.48 -8.54
C ILE A 9 -30.10 25.70 -9.06
N LEU A 10 -28.90 26.23 -8.78
CA LEU A 10 -27.64 25.53 -9.00
C LEU A 10 -27.65 24.25 -8.14
N GLY A 11 -27.97 23.13 -8.77
CA GLY A 11 -27.71 21.81 -8.22
C GLY A 11 -26.21 21.67 -8.00
N SER A 12 -25.80 21.72 -6.74
CA SER A 12 -24.43 21.48 -6.33
C SER A 12 -24.11 20.01 -6.64
N VAL A 13 -23.39 19.78 -7.74
CA VAL A 13 -22.77 18.49 -8.04
C VAL A 13 -21.75 18.23 -6.93
N PHE A 14 -22.15 17.45 -5.94
CA PHE A 14 -21.25 16.86 -4.98
C PHE A 14 -20.36 15.89 -5.76
N MET A 15 -19.17 16.35 -6.14
CA MET A 15 -18.12 15.50 -6.66
C MET A 15 -17.70 14.57 -5.52
N ILE A 16 -18.25 13.35 -5.52
CA ILE A 16 -17.75 12.23 -4.73
C ILE A 16 -16.33 11.97 -5.23
N SER A 17 -15.37 12.61 -4.57
CA SER A 17 -13.95 12.32 -4.72
C SER A 17 -13.69 10.98 -4.05
N CYS A 18 -13.93 9.91 -4.80
CA CYS A 18 -13.43 8.59 -4.47
C CYS A 18 -11.93 8.59 -4.79
N GLY A 19 -11.13 9.24 -3.93
CA GLY A 19 -9.69 9.05 -3.94
C GLY A 19 -9.38 7.59 -3.55
N PRO A 20 -8.39 6.93 -4.16
CA PRO A 20 -7.97 5.60 -3.73
C PRO A 20 -7.48 5.76 -2.29
N LYS A 21 -8.28 5.23 -1.34
CA LYS A 21 -7.85 5.10 0.05
C LYS A 21 -6.60 4.22 0.00
N SER A 22 -5.48 4.73 0.49
CA SER A 22 -4.25 3.98 0.71
C SER A 22 -4.63 2.58 1.17
N VAL A 23 -4.31 1.58 0.34
CA VAL A 23 -4.72 0.20 0.58
C VAL A 23 -3.88 -0.27 1.76
N ALA A 24 -4.43 -0.17 2.97
CA ALA A 24 -3.81 -0.73 4.14
C ALA A 24 -3.60 -2.23 3.89
N VAL A 25 -2.39 -2.70 4.17
CA VAL A 25 -2.06 -4.12 4.12
C VAL A 25 -2.87 -4.82 5.22
N THR A 26 -3.98 -5.49 4.85
CA THR A 26 -4.89 -6.15 5.80
C THR A 26 -4.75 -7.67 5.85
N GLY A 27 -3.74 -8.23 5.19
CA GLY A 27 -3.47 -9.68 5.14
C GLY A 27 -2.69 -10.09 3.90
N PRO A 28 -2.34 -11.38 3.76
CA PRO A 28 -1.64 -11.89 2.58
C PRO A 28 -2.51 -11.78 1.32
N LYS A 29 -1.99 -11.15 0.26
CA LYS A 29 -2.65 -11.02 -1.05
C LYS A 29 -2.02 -11.96 -2.09
N TYR A 30 -0.71 -12.10 -2.04
CA TYR A 30 0.12 -12.91 -2.92
C TYR A 30 0.66 -14.10 -2.14
N THR A 31 0.43 -15.31 -2.67
CA THR A 31 0.75 -16.56 -1.95
C THR A 31 1.44 -17.61 -2.82
N SER A 32 1.50 -17.42 -4.14
CA SER A 32 2.22 -18.34 -5.01
C SER A 32 3.73 -18.16 -4.84
N THR A 33 4.50 -19.24 -5.00
CA THR A 33 5.96 -19.22 -4.89
C THR A 33 6.61 -18.18 -5.81
N GLU A 34 6.08 -18.02 -7.02
CA GLU A 34 6.55 -17.02 -7.98
C GLU A 34 6.36 -15.59 -7.44
N GLN A 35 5.18 -15.28 -6.91
CA GLN A 35 4.90 -13.95 -6.38
C GLN A 35 5.70 -13.66 -5.11
N LEU A 36 5.90 -14.66 -4.25
CA LEU A 36 6.75 -14.51 -3.06
C LEU A 36 8.22 -14.30 -3.46
N THR A 37 8.68 -14.93 -4.54
CA THR A 37 10.03 -14.71 -5.10
C THR A 37 10.18 -13.28 -5.64
N GLN A 38 9.13 -12.73 -6.27
CA GLN A 38 9.10 -11.32 -6.67
C GLN A 38 9.15 -10.38 -5.46
N GLY A 39 8.36 -10.67 -4.41
CA GLY A 39 8.40 -9.94 -3.15
C GLY A 39 9.79 -9.95 -2.49
N LYS A 40 10.44 -11.12 -2.45
CA LYS A 40 11.83 -11.27 -2.00
C LYS A 40 12.80 -10.41 -2.81
N THR A 41 12.69 -10.46 -4.13
CA THR A 41 13.55 -9.70 -5.04
C THR A 41 13.40 -8.20 -4.82
N ILE A 42 12.18 -7.70 -4.66
CA ILE A 42 11.93 -6.29 -4.35
C ILE A 42 12.53 -5.94 -2.99
N PHE A 43 12.33 -6.76 -1.96
CA PHE A 43 12.87 -6.55 -0.63
C PHE A 43 14.40 -6.44 -0.64
N GLU A 44 15.09 -7.41 -1.25
CA GLU A 44 16.55 -7.47 -1.31
C GLU A 44 17.16 -6.30 -2.11
N ASN A 45 16.49 -5.85 -3.18
CA ASN A 45 17.01 -4.78 -4.04
C ASN A 45 16.61 -3.37 -3.58
N SER A 46 15.51 -3.24 -2.85
CA SER A 46 14.94 -1.93 -2.50
C SER A 46 15.20 -1.52 -1.06
N CYS A 47 15.18 -2.47 -0.13
CA CYS A 47 15.22 -2.21 1.31
C CYS A 47 16.65 -2.17 1.90
N ASN A 48 17.68 -2.48 1.10
CA ASN A 48 19.09 -2.37 1.49
C ASN A 48 19.77 -1.06 1.05
N ARG A 49 19.07 -0.19 0.30
CA ARG A 49 19.66 0.99 -0.33
C ARG A 49 20.00 2.13 0.64
N CYS A 50 19.33 2.19 1.78
CA CYS A 50 19.50 3.27 2.78
C CYS A 50 20.08 2.78 4.11
N HIS A 51 19.95 1.49 4.43
CA HIS A 51 20.47 0.86 5.65
C HIS A 51 20.59 -0.65 5.42
N LYS A 52 21.18 -1.38 6.38
CA LYS A 52 21.27 -2.84 6.32
C LYS A 52 19.89 -3.48 6.15
N LEU A 53 19.82 -4.53 5.32
CA LEU A 53 18.62 -5.31 5.13
C LEU A 53 18.21 -5.99 6.45
N PRO A 54 16.97 -5.80 6.93
CA PRO A 54 16.52 -6.44 8.16
C PRO A 54 16.30 -7.94 7.96
N ASP A 55 16.49 -8.71 9.03
CA ASP A 55 16.12 -10.13 9.05
C ASP A 55 14.58 -10.27 8.95
N PRO A 56 14.02 -11.05 8.00
CA PRO A 56 12.59 -11.32 7.90
C PRO A 56 11.94 -11.80 9.21
N ALA A 57 12.68 -12.56 10.04
CA ALA A 57 12.19 -13.07 11.32
C ALA A 57 12.21 -12.04 12.46
N LYS A 58 12.69 -10.81 12.21
CA LYS A 58 12.83 -9.76 13.23
C LYS A 58 11.49 -9.22 13.74
N HIS A 59 10.43 -9.32 12.94
CA HIS A 59 9.11 -8.80 13.28
C HIS A 59 8.03 -9.87 13.04
N ASP A 60 7.00 -9.82 13.86
CA ASP A 60 5.72 -10.47 13.59
C ASP A 60 4.96 -9.72 12.49
N ASP A 61 3.82 -10.26 12.08
CA ASP A 61 3.02 -9.71 10.98
C ASP A 61 2.63 -8.25 11.23
N GLN A 62 2.19 -7.91 12.45
CA GLN A 62 1.82 -6.54 12.82
C GLN A 62 3.04 -5.60 12.87
N GLY A 63 4.18 -6.09 13.35
CA GLY A 63 5.44 -5.37 13.33
C GLY A 63 5.90 -5.04 11.91
N TRP A 64 5.69 -5.95 10.96
CA TRP A 64 5.96 -5.70 9.55
C TRP A 64 5.02 -4.66 8.93
N ILE A 65 3.72 -4.67 9.25
CA ILE A 65 2.78 -3.60 8.82
C ILE A 65 3.27 -2.23 9.29
N LYS A 66 3.62 -2.10 10.58
CA LYS A 66 4.12 -0.83 11.15
C LYS A 66 5.48 -0.41 10.57
N THR A 67 6.29 -1.37 10.14
CA THR A 67 7.60 -1.09 9.55
C THR A 67 7.45 -0.63 8.11
N LEU A 68 6.70 -1.35 7.30
CA LEU A 68 6.52 -1.05 5.89
C LEU A 68 5.69 0.21 5.66
N SER A 69 4.72 0.54 6.52
CA SER A 69 4.02 1.83 6.44
C SER A 69 4.95 3.05 6.51
N ARG A 70 6.10 2.91 7.19
CA ARG A 70 7.12 3.97 7.29
C ARG A 70 8.21 3.86 6.22
N MET A 71 8.54 2.65 5.78
CA MET A 71 9.71 2.39 4.92
C MET A 71 9.34 2.25 3.45
N ALA A 72 8.20 1.67 3.10
CA ALA A 72 7.80 1.47 1.71
C ALA A 72 7.73 2.80 0.90
N PRO A 73 7.18 3.91 1.44
CA PRO A 73 7.22 5.20 0.74
C PRO A 73 8.65 5.75 0.57
N LYS A 74 9.52 5.55 1.56
CA LYS A 74 10.94 5.99 1.50
C LYS A 74 11.75 5.17 0.50
N ALA A 75 11.43 3.88 0.40
CA ALA A 75 11.96 2.98 -0.61
C ALA A 75 11.29 3.14 -1.98
N LYS A 76 10.35 4.10 -2.13
CA LYS A 76 9.63 4.36 -3.39
C LYS A 76 8.92 3.13 -3.95
N LEU A 77 8.42 2.27 -3.07
CA LEU A 77 7.57 1.14 -3.48
C LEU A 77 6.18 1.66 -3.84
N ASN A 78 5.61 1.14 -4.92
CA ASN A 78 4.18 1.30 -5.18
C ASN A 78 3.35 0.34 -4.30
N ASP A 79 2.02 0.46 -4.35
CA ASP A 79 1.13 -0.30 -3.47
C ASP A 79 1.26 -1.82 -3.65
N ASP A 80 1.38 -2.30 -4.90
CA ASP A 80 1.53 -3.74 -5.15
C ASP A 80 2.91 -4.25 -4.68
N GLN A 81 3.98 -3.47 -4.89
CA GLN A 81 5.32 -3.81 -4.39
C GLN A 81 5.38 -3.83 -2.86
N HIS A 82 4.72 -2.86 -2.20
CA HIS A 82 4.58 -2.84 -0.76
C HIS A 82 3.91 -4.12 -0.26
N GLN A 83 2.79 -4.52 -0.88
CA GLN A 83 2.08 -5.73 -0.52
C GLN A 83 2.91 -7.00 -0.79
N MET A 84 3.59 -7.12 -1.94
CA MET A 84 4.45 -8.27 -2.24
C MET A 84 5.60 -8.43 -1.24
N VAL A 85 6.20 -7.32 -0.82
CA VAL A 85 7.26 -7.33 0.21
C VAL A 85 6.69 -7.78 1.55
N TYR A 86 5.52 -7.28 1.95
CA TYR A 86 4.85 -7.74 3.17
C TYR A 86 4.57 -9.25 3.13
N ASP A 87 3.98 -9.74 2.05
CA ASP A 87 3.59 -11.14 1.89
C ASP A 87 4.81 -12.07 1.94
N TYR A 88 5.91 -11.67 1.29
CA TYR A 88 7.19 -12.36 1.43
C TYR A 88 7.64 -12.41 2.90
N LEU A 89 7.67 -11.27 3.59
CA LEU A 89 8.18 -11.20 4.96
C LEU A 89 7.36 -12.05 5.94
N ILE A 90 6.03 -12.06 5.82
CA ILE A 90 5.17 -12.90 6.66
C ILE A 90 5.14 -14.37 6.24
N SER A 91 5.58 -14.70 5.03
CA SER A 91 5.82 -16.10 4.64
C SER A 91 7.15 -16.62 5.21
N ALA A 92 8.15 -15.74 5.30
CA ALA A 92 9.50 -16.06 5.75
C ALA A 92 9.69 -15.98 7.28
N ASN A 93 8.83 -15.24 7.99
CA ASN A 93 8.88 -15.12 9.45
C ASN A 93 8.10 -16.24 10.19
N LYS A 94 7.29 -17.02 9.46
CA LYS A 94 6.55 -18.16 10.01
C LYS A 94 7.53 -19.30 10.23
N LYS A 95 7.81 -19.58 11.50
CA LYS A 95 8.51 -20.81 11.93
C LYS A 95 7.60 -22.01 11.84
#